data_AF-A0A942NFK2-F1
#
_entry.id   AF-A0A942NFK2-F1
#
_cell.length_a   1.000
_cell.length_b   1.000
_cell.length_c   1.000
_cell.angle_alpha   90.00
_cell.angle_beta   90.00
_cell.angle_gamma   90.00
#
_symmetry.space_group_name_H-M   'P 1'
#
loop_
_entity.id
_entity.type
_entity.pdbx_description
1 polymer ?
#
loop_
_entity_poly.entity_id
_entity_poly.type
_entity_poly.pdbx_seq_one_letter_code
_entity_poly.pdbx_strand_id
1 'polypeptide(L)'
;MYQLIAIALGGSVGAVMRFLVANGIYAVLGRSFPHGTLFVNVFGSLLMGFLTELLMHRFALAVEYRAAILVGFLGAFTTFSTFALETLTLFEQGSLLKAFLNIFLSVVLCLTACWVGVIWGRTVFSDNQAAGLLQYLPAAGLICSFLALFTISILAEILINGFNLPIETRAIFFVGLLGSLTIGSTLWAGLHNPTLQAEFHHLLGLFILNALCGVAIIWSGSWIGHWIWQLKPSP
;
A
#
# COMPACT_ATOMS: atom_id res chain seq x y z
N MET A 1 -29.71 -4.61 -13.57
CA MET A 1 -30.48 -3.85 -12.56
C MET A 1 -30.27 -4.41 -11.15
N TYR A 2 -30.41 -5.72 -10.93
CA TYR A 2 -30.20 -6.37 -9.62
C TYR A 2 -28.81 -6.13 -9.00
N GLN A 3 -27.74 -6.15 -9.80
CA GLN A 3 -26.38 -5.89 -9.32
C GLN A 3 -26.20 -4.49 -8.72
N LEU A 4 -26.82 -3.46 -9.32
CA LEU A 4 -26.74 -2.08 -8.81
C LEU A 4 -27.45 -1.94 -7.45
N ILE A 5 -28.61 -2.60 -7.31
CA ILE A 5 -29.35 -2.65 -6.04
C ILE A 5 -28.52 -3.37 -4.98
N ALA A 6 -27.88 -4.48 -5.34
CA ALA A 6 -27.02 -5.24 -4.44
C ALA A 6 -25.81 -4.41 -3.96
N ILE A 7 -25.16 -3.68 -4.88
CA ILE A 7 -24.08 -2.72 -4.54
C ILE A 7 -24.60 -1.61 -3.62
N ALA A 8 -25.77 -1.03 -3.92
CA ALA A 8 -26.35 0.04 -3.11
C ALA A 8 -26.67 -0.41 -1.68
N LEU A 9 -27.28 -1.60 -1.53
CA LEU A 9 -27.56 -2.20 -0.22
C LEU A 9 -26.27 -2.49 0.53
N GLY A 10 -25.31 -3.18 -0.10
CA GLY A 10 -24.01 -3.45 0.50
C GLY A 10 -23.29 -2.16 0.93
N GLY A 11 -23.28 -1.15 0.06
CA GLY A 11 -22.66 0.14 0.31
C GLY A 11 -23.30 0.92 1.46
N SER A 12 -24.63 0.90 1.57
CA SER A 12 -25.32 1.52 2.70
C SER A 12 -24.91 0.91 4.04
N VAL A 13 -24.84 -0.43 4.10
CA VAL A 13 -24.39 -1.15 5.30
C VAL A 13 -22.92 -0.88 5.57
N GLY A 14 -22.07 -0.88 4.54
CA GLY A 14 -20.64 -0.59 4.67
C GLY A 14 -20.37 0.80 5.24
N ALA A 15 -21.09 1.82 4.75
CA ALA A 15 -20.96 3.19 5.22
C ALA A 15 -21.39 3.35 6.70
N VAL A 16 -22.51 2.71 7.08
CA VAL A 16 -22.98 2.72 8.48
C VAL A 16 -21.98 2.00 9.38
N MET A 17 -21.47 0.84 8.98
CA MET A 17 -20.48 0.09 9.76
C MET A 17 -19.17 0.86 9.91
N ARG A 18 -18.70 1.52 8.84
CA ARG A 18 -17.53 2.41 8.93
C ARG A 18 -17.73 3.49 9.99
N PHE A 19 -18.89 4.15 9.98
CA PHE A 19 -19.21 5.19 10.94
C PHE A 19 -19.20 4.66 12.38
N LEU A 20 -19.85 3.52 12.63
CA LEU A 20 -19.93 2.93 13.97
C LEU A 20 -18.56 2.45 14.47
N VAL A 21 -17.82 1.72 13.64
CA VAL A 21 -16.51 1.17 14.01
C VAL A 21 -15.49 2.29 14.21
N ALA A 22 -15.38 3.25 13.28
CA ALA A 22 -14.43 4.35 13.41
C ALA A 22 -14.72 5.18 14.67
N ASN A 23 -15.98 5.50 14.96
CA ASN A 23 -16.33 6.23 16.18
C ASN A 23 -16.10 5.42 17.45
N GLY A 24 -16.33 4.10 17.43
CA GLY A 24 -15.98 3.22 18.54
C GLY A 24 -14.49 3.24 18.85
N ILE A 25 -13.64 3.16 17.83
CA ILE A 25 -12.18 3.28 17.99
C ILE A 25 -11.79 4.67 18.51
N TYR A 26 -12.41 5.73 17.98
CA TYR A 26 -12.18 7.09 18.47
C TYR A 26 -12.60 7.31 19.92
N ALA A 27 -13.62 6.60 20.41
CA ALA A 27 -14.04 6.69 21.81
C ALA A 27 -13.00 6.09 22.77
N VAL A 28 -12.23 5.09 22.32
CA VAL A 28 -11.23 4.39 23.15
C VAL A 28 -9.85 5.05 23.04
N LEU A 29 -9.40 5.36 21.82
CA LEU A 29 -8.04 5.86 21.55
C LEU A 29 -7.96 7.39 21.42
N GLY A 30 -9.10 8.07 21.43
CA GLY A 30 -9.21 9.50 21.20
C GLY A 30 -9.03 9.91 19.74
N ARG A 31 -9.20 11.20 19.47
CA ARG A 31 -9.13 11.81 18.12
C ARG A 31 -7.83 12.58 17.84
N SER A 32 -6.81 12.37 18.66
CA SER A 32 -5.51 13.05 18.51
C SER A 32 -4.69 12.54 17.31
N PHE A 33 -5.08 11.39 16.76
CA PHE A 33 -4.59 10.76 15.53
C PHE A 33 -5.75 9.94 14.92
N PRO A 34 -5.81 9.78 13.58
CA PRO A 34 -6.91 9.13 12.86
C PRO A 34 -6.95 7.60 13.00
N HIS A 35 -6.93 7.08 14.24
CA HIS A 35 -6.95 5.64 14.52
C HIS A 35 -8.19 4.93 13.97
N GLY A 36 -9.35 5.60 14.01
CA GLY A 36 -10.61 5.03 13.51
C GLY A 36 -10.55 4.77 12.01
N THR A 37 -10.12 5.76 11.23
CA THR A 37 -9.93 5.63 9.78
C THR A 37 -8.85 4.62 9.42
N LEU A 38 -7.72 4.62 10.13
CA LEU A 38 -6.66 3.64 9.93
C LEU A 38 -7.18 2.22 10.15
N PHE A 39 -7.94 1.99 11.24
CA PHE A 39 -8.48 0.67 11.56
C PHE A 39 -9.44 0.15 10.49
N VAL A 40 -10.45 0.94 10.09
CA VAL A 40 -11.43 0.51 9.08
C VAL A 40 -10.76 0.23 7.74
N ASN A 41 -9.75 1.01 7.36
CA ASN A 41 -9.00 0.80 6.12
C ASN A 41 -8.16 -0.49 6.18
N VAL A 42 -7.37 -0.68 7.25
CA VAL A 42 -6.51 -1.88 7.40
C VAL A 42 -7.34 -3.15 7.50
N PHE A 43 -8.38 -3.15 8.34
CA PHE A 43 -9.26 -4.29 8.49
C PHE A 43 -10.06 -4.58 7.22
N GLY A 44 -10.58 -3.53 6.57
CA GLY A 44 -11.28 -3.66 5.30
C GLY A 44 -10.38 -4.21 4.19
N SER A 45 -9.12 -3.76 4.10
CA SER A 45 -8.13 -4.31 3.16
C SER A 45 -7.82 -5.78 3.41
N LEU A 46 -7.67 -6.21 4.68
CA LEU A 46 -7.51 -7.62 5.04
C LEU A 46 -8.69 -8.46 4.53
N LEU A 47 -9.92 -8.02 4.82
CA LEU A 47 -11.12 -8.70 4.38
C LEU A 47 -11.26 -8.71 2.86
N MET A 48 -10.89 -7.62 2.18
CA MET A 48 -10.92 -7.53 0.72
C MET A 48 -10.02 -8.59 0.08
N GLY A 49 -8.78 -8.73 0.57
CA GLY A 49 -7.85 -9.75 0.10
C GLY A 49 -8.38 -11.18 0.32
N PHE A 50 -8.85 -11.46 1.55
CA PHE A 50 -9.38 -12.78 1.92
C PHE A 50 -10.64 -13.17 1.12
N LEU A 51 -11.61 -12.25 1.06
CA LEU A 51 -12.89 -12.51 0.41
C LEU A 51 -12.78 -12.53 -1.11
N THR A 52 -11.84 -11.81 -1.71
CA THR A 52 -11.61 -11.92 -3.16
C THR A 52 -11.23 -13.35 -3.52
N GLU A 53 -10.31 -13.97 -2.78
CA GLU A 53 -9.90 -15.35 -3.04
C GLU A 53 -11.03 -16.35 -2.80
N LEU A 54 -11.77 -16.19 -1.69
CA LEU A 54 -12.88 -17.06 -1.34
C LEU A 54 -14.03 -17.00 -2.35
N LEU A 55 -14.45 -15.79 -2.71
CA LEU A 55 -15.64 -15.56 -3.51
C LEU A 55 -15.39 -15.77 -5.01
N MET A 56 -14.17 -15.53 -5.50
CA MET A 56 -13.84 -15.68 -6.92
C MET A 56 -13.45 -17.11 -7.29
N HIS A 57 -12.68 -17.80 -6.44
CA HIS A 57 -12.09 -19.09 -6.81
C HIS A 57 -12.81 -20.31 -6.24
N ARG A 58 -13.56 -20.18 -5.14
CA ARG A 58 -14.22 -21.33 -4.49
C ARG A 58 -15.73 -21.34 -4.63
N PHE A 59 -16.39 -20.24 -4.31
CA PHE A 59 -17.85 -20.21 -4.39
C PHE A 59 -18.31 -19.71 -5.75
N ALA A 60 -19.13 -20.52 -6.43
CA ALA A 60 -19.94 -20.08 -7.56
C ALA A 60 -21.11 -19.20 -7.08
N LEU A 61 -20.79 -18.10 -6.38
CA LEU A 61 -21.76 -17.09 -5.99
C LEU A 61 -22.17 -16.27 -7.20
N ALA A 62 -23.45 -15.91 -7.24
CA ALA A 62 -23.96 -15.01 -8.26
C ALA A 62 -23.23 -13.66 -8.20
N VAL A 63 -23.05 -13.05 -9.37
CA VAL A 63 -22.25 -11.83 -9.56
C VAL A 63 -22.74 -10.68 -8.66
N GLU A 64 -24.03 -10.66 -8.35
CA GLU A 64 -24.70 -9.68 -7.49
C GLU A 64 -24.18 -9.73 -6.05
N TYR A 65 -23.97 -10.92 -5.49
CA TYR A 65 -23.46 -11.06 -4.12
C TYR A 65 -22.00 -10.63 -4.03
N ARG A 66 -21.18 -10.98 -5.03
CA ARG A 66 -19.78 -10.53 -5.11
C ARG A 66 -19.71 -9.01 -5.19
N ALA A 67 -20.56 -8.40 -6.02
CA ALA A 67 -20.64 -6.96 -6.16
C ALA A 67 -21.13 -6.28 -4.88
N ALA A 68 -22.16 -6.83 -4.22
CA ALA A 68 -22.66 -6.30 -2.95
C ALA A 68 -21.58 -6.28 -1.86
N ILE A 69 -20.77 -7.34 -1.76
CA ILE A 69 -19.77 -7.49 -0.70
C ILE A 69 -18.49 -6.70 -1.03
N LEU A 70 -17.89 -6.97 -2.19
CA LEU A 70 -16.57 -6.42 -2.53
C LEU A 70 -16.66 -4.95 -2.94
N VAL A 71 -17.61 -4.61 -3.82
CA VAL A 71 -17.75 -3.25 -4.35
C VAL A 71 -18.61 -2.39 -3.43
N GLY A 72 -19.76 -2.92 -2.97
CA GLY A 72 -20.68 -2.21 -2.08
C GLY A 72 -20.10 -2.08 -0.68
N PHE A 73 -20.15 -3.17 0.10
CA PHE A 73 -19.84 -3.16 1.52
C PHE A 73 -18.39 -2.78 1.81
N LEU A 74 -17.40 -3.52 1.30
CA LEU A 74 -15.99 -3.23 1.59
C LEU A 74 -15.52 -1.91 0.97
N GLY A 75 -16.04 -1.57 -0.22
CA GLY A 75 -15.79 -0.28 -0.86
C GLY A 75 -16.28 0.91 -0.04
N ALA A 76 -17.45 0.80 0.61
CA ALA A 76 -17.99 1.85 1.47
C ALA A 76 -17.50 1.79 2.94
N PHE A 77 -17.07 0.60 3.38
CA PHE A 77 -16.49 0.37 4.70
C PHE A 77 -15.09 0.99 4.84
N THR A 78 -14.31 0.96 3.76
CA THR A 78 -13.02 1.65 3.66
C THR A 78 -13.20 3.06 3.10
N THR A 79 -12.23 3.96 3.34
CA THR A 79 -12.29 5.33 2.83
C THR A 79 -10.91 5.94 2.62
N PHE A 80 -10.63 6.32 1.37
CA PHE A 80 -9.45 7.11 1.04
C PHE A 80 -9.69 8.62 1.25
N SER A 81 -10.92 9.10 1.01
CA SER A 81 -11.24 10.52 1.12
C SER A 81 -11.17 11.04 2.56
N THR A 82 -11.64 10.27 3.55
CA THR A 82 -11.48 10.65 4.96
C THR A 82 -10.01 10.63 5.39
N PHE A 83 -9.25 9.61 4.97
CA PHE A 83 -7.80 9.54 5.20
C PHE A 83 -7.07 10.79 4.65
N ALA A 84 -7.40 11.21 3.42
CA ALA A 84 -6.79 12.37 2.79
C ALA A 84 -7.12 13.67 3.55
N LEU A 85 -8.39 13.85 3.94
CA LEU A 85 -8.83 15.01 4.71
C LEU A 85 -8.16 15.07 6.08
N GLU A 86 -8.14 13.97 6.82
CA GLU A 86 -7.49 13.91 8.14
C GLU A 86 -5.99 14.17 8.05
N THR A 87 -5.34 13.69 6.98
CA THR A 87 -3.92 13.98 6.72
C THR A 87 -3.70 15.46 6.45
N LEU A 88 -4.53 16.08 5.61
CA LEU A 88 -4.47 17.52 5.33
C LEU A 88 -4.66 18.34 6.61
N THR A 89 -5.66 17.98 7.42
CA THR A 89 -5.91 18.64 8.71
C THR A 89 -4.71 18.53 9.66
N LEU A 90 -4.00 17.39 9.68
CA LEU A 90 -2.77 17.26 10.49
C LEU A 90 -1.65 18.17 9.98
N PHE A 91 -1.53 18.39 8.66
CA PHE A 91 -0.61 19.37 8.09
C PHE A 91 -0.99 20.81 8.49
N GLU A 92 -2.27 21.17 8.38
CA GLU A 92 -2.78 22.50 8.75
C GLU A 92 -2.59 22.81 10.24
N GLN A 93 -2.67 21.78 11.09
CA GLN A 93 -2.40 21.89 12.53
C GLN A 93 -0.91 21.94 12.88
N GLY A 94 -0.01 21.92 11.89
CA GLY A 94 1.45 21.87 12.10
C GLY A 94 1.95 20.53 12.68
N SER A 95 1.10 19.51 12.76
CA SER A 95 1.42 18.18 13.30
C SER A 95 2.09 17.30 12.25
N LEU A 96 3.22 17.75 11.71
CA LEU A 96 3.90 17.15 10.55
C LEU A 96 4.24 15.68 10.77
N LEU A 97 4.78 15.32 11.94
CA LEU A 97 5.09 13.92 12.28
C LEU A 97 3.85 13.02 12.19
N LYS A 98 2.70 13.47 12.72
CA LYS A 98 1.46 12.69 12.68
C LYS A 98 0.91 12.57 11.26
N ALA A 99 1.01 13.62 10.45
CA ALA A 99 0.59 13.57 9.06
C ALA A 99 1.40 12.53 8.27
N PHE A 100 2.73 12.55 8.39
CA PHE A 100 3.60 11.56 7.76
C PHE A 100 3.36 10.14 8.27
N LEU A 101 3.19 9.97 9.60
CA LEU A 101 2.84 8.67 10.17
C LEU A 101 1.50 8.17 9.64
N ASN A 102 0.50 9.03 9.48
CA ASN A 102 -0.79 8.62 8.94
C ASN A 102 -0.68 8.12 7.50
N ILE A 103 0.07 8.83 6.64
CA ILE A 103 0.34 8.41 5.26
C ILE A 103 1.06 7.06 5.26
N PHE A 104 2.19 6.98 5.97
CA PHE A 104 3.05 5.80 5.98
C PHE A 104 2.31 4.57 6.51
N LEU A 105 1.69 4.68 7.69
CA LEU A 105 0.96 3.58 8.30
C LEU A 105 -0.24 3.15 7.45
N SER A 106 -1.01 4.10 6.91
CA SER A 106 -2.17 3.76 6.07
C SER A 106 -1.74 2.97 4.84
N VAL A 107 -0.72 3.42 4.11
CA VAL A 107 -0.25 2.73 2.90
C VAL A 107 0.34 1.37 3.25
N VAL A 108 1.29 1.30 4.19
CA VAL A 108 2.00 0.06 4.50
C VAL A 108 1.07 -0.97 5.12
N LEU A 109 0.27 -0.58 6.11
CA LEU A 109 -0.62 -1.52 6.79
C LEU A 109 -1.76 -1.99 5.89
N CYS A 110 -2.34 -1.14 5.04
CA CYS A 110 -3.42 -1.60 4.15
C CYS A 110 -2.90 -2.56 3.07
N LEU A 111 -1.74 -2.27 2.47
CA LEU A 111 -1.14 -3.16 1.47
C LEU A 111 -0.74 -4.50 2.09
N THR A 112 -0.07 -4.48 3.24
CA THR A 112 0.32 -5.72 3.95
C THR A 112 -0.90 -6.50 4.42
N ALA A 113 -1.94 -5.84 4.96
CA ALA A 113 -3.17 -6.48 5.36
C ALA A 113 -3.89 -7.15 4.18
N CYS A 114 -4.01 -6.46 3.04
CA CYS A 114 -4.59 -7.05 1.83
C CYS A 114 -3.81 -8.29 1.38
N TRP A 115 -2.48 -8.20 1.34
CA TRP A 115 -1.61 -9.32 0.97
C TRP A 115 -1.75 -10.51 1.93
N VAL A 116 -1.75 -10.26 3.24
CA VAL A 116 -2.01 -11.28 4.28
C VAL A 116 -3.39 -11.91 4.07
N GLY A 117 -4.40 -11.11 3.75
CA GLY A 117 -5.76 -11.58 3.46
C GLY A 117 -5.78 -12.54 2.26
N VAL A 118 -5.11 -12.19 1.17
CA VAL A 118 -4.98 -13.06 -0.02
C VAL A 118 -4.30 -14.37 0.35
N ILE A 119 -3.16 -14.33 1.06
CA ILE A 119 -2.47 -15.55 1.48
C ILE A 119 -3.38 -16.40 2.35
N TRP A 120 -4.06 -15.79 3.31
CA TRP A 120 -4.96 -16.49 4.22
C TRP A 120 -6.12 -17.15 3.48
N GLY A 121 -6.73 -16.45 2.51
CA GLY A 121 -7.76 -17.04 1.66
C GLY A 121 -7.23 -18.26 0.92
N ARG A 122 -6.06 -18.15 0.30
CA ARG A 122 -5.51 -19.26 -0.48
C ARG A 122 -5.04 -20.45 0.37
N THR A 123 -4.52 -20.23 1.58
CA THR A 123 -4.11 -21.34 2.46
C THR A 123 -5.31 -22.11 2.99
N VAL A 124 -6.40 -21.43 3.31
CA VAL A 124 -7.63 -22.08 3.79
C VAL A 124 -8.31 -22.87 2.66
N PHE A 125 -8.14 -22.45 1.40
CA PHE A 125 -8.95 -22.94 0.29
C PHE A 125 -8.18 -23.63 -0.86
N SER A 126 -6.87 -23.85 -0.79
CA SER A 126 -6.12 -24.61 -1.82
C SER A 126 -6.17 -26.13 -1.57
N ASP A 127 -6.68 -26.90 -2.54
CA ASP A 127 -6.60 -28.38 -2.54
C ASP A 127 -5.18 -28.91 -2.85
N ASN A 128 -4.24 -28.03 -3.20
CA ASN A 128 -2.88 -28.40 -3.57
C ASN A 128 -1.86 -27.84 -2.55
N GLN A 129 -1.32 -28.70 -1.70
CA GLN A 129 -0.37 -28.38 -0.62
C GLN A 129 1.03 -27.94 -1.12
N ALA A 130 1.32 -28.00 -2.42
CA ALA A 130 2.68 -27.83 -2.92
C ALA A 130 3.11 -26.38 -3.23
N ALA A 131 2.20 -25.40 -3.25
CA ALA A 131 2.52 -23.99 -3.49
C ALA A 131 2.40 -23.17 -2.19
N GLY A 132 3.26 -23.47 -1.21
CA GLY A 132 3.37 -22.67 0.02
C GLY A 132 3.76 -21.21 -0.24
N LEU A 133 3.94 -20.44 0.83
CA LEU A 133 4.38 -19.02 0.88
C LEU A 133 5.38 -18.56 -0.21
N LEU A 134 6.17 -19.48 -0.77
CA LEU A 134 7.04 -19.33 -1.93
C LEU A 134 6.39 -18.75 -3.20
N GLN A 135 5.09 -18.98 -3.46
CA GLN A 135 4.42 -18.38 -4.63
C GLN A 135 4.16 -16.87 -4.47
N TYR A 136 4.20 -16.35 -3.23
CA TYR A 136 3.98 -14.93 -2.90
C TYR A 136 5.26 -14.16 -2.62
N LEU A 137 6.40 -14.85 -2.51
CA LEU A 137 7.70 -14.21 -2.41
C LEU A 137 7.84 -13.07 -3.44
N PRO A 138 7.50 -13.25 -4.74
CA PRO A 138 7.64 -12.21 -5.77
C PRO A 138 6.98 -10.86 -5.44
N ALA A 139 5.79 -10.85 -4.84
CA ALA A 139 5.11 -9.61 -4.47
C ALA A 139 5.67 -9.00 -3.17
N ALA A 140 6.00 -9.84 -2.19
CA ALA A 140 6.63 -9.41 -0.95
C ALA A 140 8.02 -8.80 -1.19
N GLY A 141 8.83 -9.41 -2.06
CA GLY A 141 10.13 -8.89 -2.43
C GLY A 141 10.03 -7.54 -3.15
N LEU A 142 8.99 -7.34 -3.98
CA LEU A 142 8.75 -6.05 -4.62
C LEU A 142 8.42 -4.96 -3.58
N ILE A 143 7.50 -5.25 -2.66
CA ILE A 143 7.12 -4.31 -1.59
C ILE A 143 8.31 -4.01 -0.68
N CYS A 144 9.06 -5.03 -0.24
CA CYS A 144 10.27 -4.85 0.55
C CYS A 144 11.31 -4.01 -0.19
N SER A 145 11.47 -4.20 -1.50
CA SER A 145 12.38 -3.39 -2.32
C SER A 145 11.96 -1.92 -2.34
N PHE A 146 10.66 -1.63 -2.45
CA PHE A 146 10.13 -0.27 -2.41
C PHE A 146 10.25 0.39 -1.03
N LEU A 147 10.02 -0.34 0.06
CA LEU A 147 10.22 0.16 1.42
C LEU A 147 11.70 0.43 1.72
N ALA A 148 12.58 -0.47 1.30
CA ALA A 148 14.03 -0.28 1.40
C ALA A 148 14.45 0.95 0.60
N LEU A 149 13.93 1.12 -0.62
CA LEU A 149 14.22 2.27 -1.47
C LEU A 149 13.82 3.59 -0.82
N PHE A 150 12.61 3.64 -0.25
CA PHE A 150 12.11 4.80 0.47
C PHE A 150 12.99 5.16 1.68
N THR A 151 13.41 4.14 2.44
CA THR A 151 14.26 4.34 3.63
C THR A 151 15.66 4.81 3.22
N ILE A 152 16.25 4.18 2.20
CA ILE A 152 17.56 4.54 1.67
C ILE A 152 17.52 5.95 1.09
N SER A 153 16.45 6.37 0.42
CA SER A 153 16.38 7.70 -0.15
C SER A 153 16.29 8.81 0.90
N ILE A 154 15.58 8.57 2.00
CA ILE A 154 15.60 9.45 3.18
C ILE A 154 17.01 9.57 3.75
N LEU A 155 17.66 8.44 4.03
CA LEU A 155 19.00 8.41 4.64
C LEU A 155 20.06 9.04 3.74
N ALA A 156 20.00 8.76 2.44
CA ALA A 156 20.91 9.32 1.46
C ALA A 156 20.79 10.84 1.40
N GLU A 157 19.56 11.38 1.39
CA GLU A 157 19.37 12.83 1.38
C GLU A 157 19.93 13.49 2.66
N ILE A 158 19.74 12.86 3.82
CA ILE A 158 20.31 13.35 5.09
C ILE A 158 21.84 13.36 5.05
N LEU A 159 22.46 12.29 4.52
CA LEU A 159 23.92 12.19 4.39
C LEU A 159 24.48 13.19 3.39
N ILE A 160 23.83 13.33 2.23
CA ILE A 160 24.23 14.28 1.17
C ILE A 160 24.26 15.70 1.72
N ASN A 161 23.21 16.10 2.43
CA ASN A 161 23.16 17.41 3.07
C ASN A 161 24.17 17.53 4.22
N GLY A 162 24.41 16.46 4.98
CA GLY A 162 25.36 16.45 6.09
C GLY A 162 26.83 16.56 5.69
N PHE A 163 27.22 15.99 4.55
CA PHE A 163 28.57 16.10 3.99
C PHE A 163 28.71 17.25 3.00
N ASN A 164 27.65 18.04 2.79
CA ASN A 164 27.62 19.15 1.84
C ASN A 164 28.04 18.71 0.43
N LEU A 165 27.60 17.51 0.02
CA LEU A 165 27.95 16.92 -1.26
C LEU A 165 27.29 17.68 -2.41
N PRO A 166 27.96 17.76 -3.58
CA PRO A 166 27.48 18.56 -4.68
C PRO A 166 26.26 17.91 -5.38
N ILE A 167 25.50 18.72 -6.12
CA ILE A 167 24.20 18.32 -6.69
C ILE A 167 24.31 17.16 -7.68
N GLU A 168 25.47 17.04 -8.33
CA GLU A 168 25.80 15.98 -9.26
C GLU A 168 25.87 14.63 -8.53
N THR A 169 26.46 14.58 -7.33
CA THR A 169 26.52 13.36 -6.51
C THR A 169 25.12 12.89 -6.13
N ARG A 170 24.23 13.83 -5.82
CA ARG A 170 22.82 13.55 -5.52
C ARG A 170 22.11 12.91 -6.71
N ALA A 171 22.27 13.49 -7.90
CA ALA A 171 21.66 12.97 -9.12
C ALA A 171 22.21 11.57 -9.46
N ILE A 172 23.53 11.38 -9.42
CA ILE A 172 24.19 10.10 -9.71
C ILE A 172 23.70 9.02 -8.74
N PHE A 173 23.63 9.31 -7.44
CA PHE A 173 23.19 8.34 -6.44
C PHE A 173 21.73 7.90 -6.68
N PHE A 174 20.81 8.85 -6.83
CA PHE A 174 19.40 8.52 -6.99
C PHE A 174 19.08 7.84 -8.32
N VAL A 175 19.74 8.24 -9.41
CA VAL A 175 19.60 7.56 -10.70
C VAL A 175 20.16 6.14 -10.64
N GLY A 176 21.33 5.94 -9.99
CA GLY A 176 21.90 4.61 -9.78
C GLY A 176 21.03 3.72 -8.89
N LEU A 177 20.45 4.29 -7.84
CA LEU A 177 19.53 3.59 -6.94
C LEU A 177 18.24 3.20 -7.66
N LEU A 178 17.68 4.08 -8.48
CA LEU A 178 16.52 3.79 -9.32
C LEU A 178 16.82 2.66 -10.31
N GLY A 179 17.93 2.75 -11.03
CA GLY A 179 18.33 1.78 -12.05
C GLY A 179 18.59 0.39 -11.47
N SER A 180 19.36 0.31 -10.39
CA SER A 180 19.66 -0.97 -9.70
C SER A 180 18.39 -1.66 -9.20
N LEU A 181 17.45 -0.91 -8.62
CA LEU A 181 16.21 -1.47 -8.13
C LEU A 181 15.24 -1.85 -9.26
N THR A 182 15.06 -1.00 -10.26
CA THR A 182 14.14 -1.26 -11.38
C THR A 182 14.58 -2.51 -12.13
N ILE A 183 15.87 -2.62 -12.43
CA ILE A 183 16.44 -3.78 -13.12
C ILE A 183 16.39 -5.01 -12.19
N GLY A 184 16.85 -4.89 -10.95
CA GLY A 184 16.93 -6.00 -10.01
C GLY A 184 15.57 -6.60 -9.67
N SER A 185 14.59 -5.76 -9.33
CA SER A 185 13.22 -6.21 -8.99
C SER A 185 12.49 -6.82 -10.19
N THR A 186 12.65 -6.25 -11.38
CA THR A 186 12.03 -6.77 -12.62
C THR A 186 12.67 -8.09 -13.04
N LEU A 187 14.01 -8.18 -13.03
CA LEU A 187 14.72 -9.44 -13.33
C LEU A 187 14.36 -10.52 -12.32
N TRP A 188 14.35 -10.18 -11.03
CA TRP A 188 14.00 -11.13 -10.00
C TRP A 188 12.56 -11.64 -10.13
N ALA A 189 11.60 -10.75 -10.38
CA ALA A 189 10.21 -11.12 -10.63
C ALA A 189 10.05 -11.97 -11.90
N GLY A 190 10.80 -11.67 -12.95
CA GLY A 190 10.87 -12.46 -14.18
C GLY A 190 11.45 -13.86 -13.94
N LEU A 191 12.57 -13.97 -13.23
CA LEU A 191 13.23 -15.24 -12.96
C LEU A 191 12.39 -16.20 -12.10
N HIS A 192 11.50 -15.66 -11.25
CA HIS A 192 10.69 -16.45 -10.32
C HIS A 192 9.24 -16.68 -10.77
N ASN A 193 8.79 -16.10 -11.89
CA ASN A 193 7.45 -16.29 -12.43
C ASN A 193 7.50 -16.79 -13.88
N PRO A 194 7.24 -18.08 -14.15
CA PRO A 194 7.27 -18.66 -15.49
C PRO A 194 6.31 -17.99 -16.48
N THR A 195 5.18 -17.48 -15.99
CA THR A 195 4.19 -16.73 -16.78
C THR A 195 4.73 -15.39 -17.26
N LEU A 196 5.58 -14.71 -16.47
CA LEU A 196 6.24 -13.47 -16.88
C LEU A 196 7.37 -13.74 -17.87
N GLN A 197 8.04 -14.90 -17.78
CA GLN A 197 9.09 -15.29 -18.73
C GLN A 197 8.54 -15.58 -20.13
N ALA A 198 7.32 -16.12 -20.20
CA ALA A 198 6.71 -16.55 -21.46
C ALA A 198 6.31 -15.37 -22.36
N GLU A 199 6.10 -14.18 -21.82
CA GLU A 199 5.62 -13.01 -22.57
C GLU A 199 6.44 -11.75 -22.29
N PHE A 200 7.26 -11.37 -23.27
CA PHE A 200 8.10 -10.16 -23.23
C PHE A 200 7.33 -8.87 -22.88
N HIS A 201 6.07 -8.76 -23.34
CA HIS A 201 5.22 -7.60 -23.08
C HIS A 201 4.89 -7.43 -21.59
N HIS A 202 4.72 -8.53 -20.85
CA HIS A 202 4.45 -8.49 -19.41
C HIS A 202 5.69 -8.07 -18.61
N LEU A 203 6.89 -8.49 -19.02
CA LEU A 203 8.16 -8.04 -18.43
C LEU A 203 8.41 -6.55 -18.67
N LEU A 204 8.14 -6.07 -19.89
CA LEU A 204 8.27 -4.65 -20.22
C LEU A 204 7.29 -3.79 -19.43
N GLY A 205 6.04 -4.24 -19.29
CA GLY A 205 5.03 -3.56 -18.47
C GLY A 205 5.44 -3.48 -17.00
N LEU A 206 5.97 -4.57 -16.44
CA LEU A 206 6.49 -4.59 -15.08
C LEU A 206 7.70 -3.67 -14.89
N PHE A 207 8.62 -3.63 -15.87
CA PHE A 207 9.77 -2.74 -15.84
C PHE A 207 9.35 -1.27 -15.80
N ILE A 208 8.40 -0.88 -16.67
CA ILE A 208 7.87 0.49 -16.71
C ILE A 208 7.17 0.83 -15.39
N LEU A 209 6.37 -0.08 -14.85
CA LEU A 209 5.69 0.13 -13.57
C LEU A 209 6.70 0.30 -12.43
N ASN A 210 7.71 -0.56 -12.35
CA ASN A 210 8.77 -0.48 -11.34
C ASN A 210 9.58 0.81 -11.47
N ALA A 211 9.85 1.27 -12.68
CA ALA A 211 10.53 2.54 -12.93
C ALA A 211 9.70 3.72 -12.42
N LEU A 212 8.41 3.78 -12.77
CA LEU A 212 7.50 4.86 -12.36
C LEU A 212 7.30 4.89 -10.84
N CYS A 213 7.03 3.73 -10.24
CA CYS A 213 6.92 3.61 -8.79
C CYS A 213 8.22 3.97 -8.09
N GLY A 214 9.36 3.50 -8.61
CA GLY A 214 10.69 3.81 -8.09
C GLY A 214 10.99 5.31 -8.09
N VAL A 215 10.67 6.01 -9.19
CA VAL A 215 10.81 7.48 -9.29
C VAL A 215 9.99 8.17 -8.20
N ALA A 216 8.71 7.81 -8.06
CA ALA A 216 7.83 8.40 -7.06
C ALA A 216 8.33 8.16 -5.61
N ILE A 217 8.82 6.96 -5.33
CA ILE A 217 9.36 6.58 -4.01
C ILE A 217 10.66 7.32 -3.70
N ILE A 218 11.59 7.39 -4.66
CA ILE A 218 12.85 8.11 -4.46
C ILE A 218 12.57 9.60 -4.25
N TRP A 219 11.71 10.19 -5.08
CA TRP A 219 11.37 11.60 -4.99
C TRP A 219 10.68 11.94 -3.66
N SER A 220 9.73 11.11 -3.22
CA SER A 220 9.06 11.33 -1.92
C SER A 220 10.00 11.14 -0.74
N GLY A 221 10.86 10.11 -0.75
CA GLY A 221 11.81 9.89 0.33
C GLY A 221 12.94 10.92 0.36
N SER A 222 13.43 11.41 -0.78
CA SER A 222 14.40 12.52 -0.80
C SER A 222 13.76 13.82 -0.31
N TRP A 223 12.52 14.13 -0.71
CA TRP A 223 11.82 15.29 -0.19
C TRP A 223 11.65 15.24 1.34
N ILE A 224 11.28 14.07 1.88
CA ILE A 224 11.18 13.85 3.33
C ILE A 224 12.54 13.96 4.01
N GLY A 225 13.59 13.36 3.45
CA GLY A 225 14.95 13.44 4.00
C GLY A 225 15.47 14.88 4.07
N HIS A 226 15.20 15.67 3.04
CA HIS A 226 15.54 17.09 3.02
C HIS A 226 14.75 17.88 4.07
N TRP A 227 13.45 17.62 4.18
CA TRP A 227 12.60 18.22 5.21
C TRP A 227 13.11 17.88 6.63
N ILE A 228 13.46 16.61 6.90
CA ILE A 228 14.05 16.18 8.17
C ILE A 228 15.36 16.92 8.45
N TRP A 229 16.22 17.08 7.44
CA TRP A 229 17.48 17.81 7.58
C TRP A 229 17.27 19.27 8.02
N GLN A 230 16.26 19.94 7.49
CA GLN A 230 15.91 21.32 7.85
C GLN A 230 15.42 21.49 9.29
N LEU A 231 14.95 20.42 9.95
CA LEU A 231 14.52 20.45 11.36
C LEU A 231 15.70 20.49 12.35
N LYS A 232 16.94 20.29 11.87
CA LYS A 232 18.12 20.31 12.73
C LYS A 232 18.34 21.75 13.24
N PRO A 233 18.40 21.99 14.56
CA PRO A 233 18.65 23.32 15.09
C PRO A 233 20.01 23.81 14.57
N SER A 234 20.03 25.04 14.05
CA SER A 234 21.28 25.72 13.67
C SER A 234 22.19 25.80 14.90
N PRO A 235 23.49 25.45 14.78
CA PRO A 235 24.44 25.61 15.87
C PRO A 235 24.55 27.07 16.33
#